data_AF-A0A950AK83-F1
#
_entry.id   AF-A0A950AK83-F1
#
_cell.length_a   1.000
_cell.length_b   1.000
_cell.length_c   1.000
_cell.angle_alpha   90.00
_cell.angle_beta   90.00
_cell.angle_gamma   90.00
#
_symmetry.space_group_name_H-M   'P 1'
#
loop_
_entity.id
_entity.type
_entity.pdbx_description
1 polymer ?
#
loop_
_entity_poly.entity_id
_entity_poly.type
_entity_poly.pdbx_seq_one_letter_code
_entity_poly.pdbx_strand_id
1 'polypeptide(L)'
;MKVVKPALPSPDKRWKIVDAKMRRFGYQGHALIETLHAVQQSFGYLDEEALRFVVKALHVPPSRVYGVATFYNFFTLKPQGVHTCVVCLGTACYV
;
A
#
# COMPACT_ATOMS: atom_id res chain seq x y z
N MET A 1 11.32 5.49 20.23
CA MET A 1 10.16 5.67 19.32
C MET A 1 9.25 4.47 19.48
N LYS A 2 8.03 4.65 19.98
CA LYS A 2 7.14 3.51 20.28
C LYS A 2 6.54 3.00 18.96
N VAL A 3 6.93 1.80 18.57
CA VAL A 3 6.25 1.03 17.53
C VAL A 3 4.85 0.71 18.05
N VAL A 4 3.86 1.50 17.66
CA VAL A 4 2.47 1.22 17.99
C VAL A 4 1.96 0.27 16.94
N LYS A 5 1.78 -1.00 17.33
CA LYS A 5 1.11 -2.00 16.52
C LYS A 5 -0.37 -1.62 16.43
N PRO A 6 -0.88 -1.16 15.27
CA PRO A 6 -2.29 -0.84 15.14
C PRO A 6 -3.13 -2.13 15.26
N ALA A 7 -4.35 -2.00 15.79
CA ALA A 7 -5.33 -3.06 15.70
C ALA A 7 -5.64 -3.34 14.22
N LEU A 8 -5.80 -4.62 13.88
CA LEU A 8 -6.18 -5.02 12.52
C LEU A 8 -7.57 -4.44 12.20
N PRO A 9 -7.79 -3.88 10.99
CA PRO A 9 -9.07 -3.25 10.65
C PRO A 9 -10.22 -4.27 10.55
N SER A 10 -9.91 -5.44 10.01
CA SER A 10 -10.87 -6.53 9.75
C SER A 10 -10.26 -7.89 10.15
N PRO A 11 -11.10 -8.91 10.48
CA PRO A 11 -10.65 -10.28 10.75
C PRO A 11 -10.03 -11.00 9.54
N ASP A 12 -9.98 -10.37 8.37
CA ASP A 12 -9.33 -10.92 7.18
C ASP A 12 -7.89 -11.37 7.42
N LYS A 13 -7.58 -12.62 7.03
CA LYS A 13 -6.23 -13.20 7.17
C LYS A 13 -5.15 -12.39 6.41
N ARG A 14 -5.55 -11.69 5.35
CA ARG A 14 -4.69 -10.83 4.52
C ARG A 14 -4.00 -9.73 5.33
N TRP A 15 -4.65 -9.19 6.35
CA TRP A 15 -4.05 -8.19 7.24
C TRP A 15 -2.87 -8.74 8.05
N LYS A 16 -2.84 -10.05 8.34
CA LYS A 16 -1.70 -10.68 9.02
C LYS A 16 -0.46 -10.70 8.13
N ILE A 17 -0.64 -10.85 6.81
CA ILE A 17 0.45 -10.83 5.83
C ILE A 17 1.06 -9.42 5.75
N VAL A 18 0.19 -8.40 5.69
CA VAL A 18 0.62 -7.00 5.71
C VAL A 18 1.37 -6.68 7.00
N ASP A 19 0.80 -7.02 8.17
CA ASP A 19 1.43 -6.80 9.48
C ASP A 19 2.81 -7.49 9.56
N ALA A 20 2.92 -8.73 9.07
CA ALA A 20 4.19 -9.45 9.04
C ALA A 20 5.24 -8.75 8.18
N LYS A 21 4.86 -8.17 7.02
CA LYS A 21 5.78 -7.36 6.21
C LYS A 21 6.17 -6.06 6.93
N MET A 22 5.22 -5.35 7.54
CA MET A 22 5.49 -4.09 8.26
C MET A 22 6.44 -4.28 9.44
N ARG A 23 6.35 -5.41 10.14
CA ARG A 23 7.28 -5.79 11.22
C ARG A 23 8.73 -5.86 10.75
N ARG A 24 8.98 -6.36 9.53
CA ARG A 24 10.35 -6.46 8.98
C ARG A 24 11.02 -5.10 8.80
N PHE A 25 10.23 -4.05 8.58
CA PHE A 25 10.71 -2.68 8.41
C PHE A 25 10.54 -1.82 9.68
N GLY A 26 10.13 -2.42 10.80
CA GLY A 26 10.05 -1.73 12.10
C GLY A 26 8.98 -0.62 12.18
N TYR A 27 7.92 -0.68 11.37
CA TYR A 27 6.83 0.31 11.33
C TYR A 27 7.31 1.76 11.18
N GLN A 28 8.38 1.97 10.43
CA GLN A 28 8.95 3.29 10.22
C GLN A 28 8.36 3.96 8.99
N GLY A 29 8.23 5.28 9.03
CA GLY A 29 7.65 6.06 7.92
C GLY A 29 8.41 5.96 6.59
N HIS A 30 9.68 5.53 6.59
CA HIS A 30 10.44 5.30 5.36
C HIS A 30 9.96 4.06 4.60
N ALA A 31 9.30 3.11 5.26
CA ALA A 31 8.79 1.88 4.67
C ALA A 31 7.36 2.03 4.10
N LEU A 32 6.95 3.28 3.81
CA LEU A 32 5.60 3.60 3.36
C LEU A 32 5.27 2.92 2.03
N ILE A 33 6.17 3.00 1.06
CA ILE A 33 5.95 2.45 -0.28
C ILE A 33 5.85 0.92 -0.20
N GLU A 34 6.76 0.28 0.53
CA GLU A 34 6.81 -1.17 0.73
C GLU A 34 5.56 -1.67 1.45
N THR A 35 5.04 -0.89 2.40
CA THR A 35 3.78 -1.18 3.09
C THR A 35 2.59 -1.09 2.13
N LEU A 36 2.50 -0.04 1.32
CA LEU A 36 1.43 0.11 0.33
C LEU A 36 1.49 -1.00 -0.72
N HIS A 37 2.69 -1.41 -1.15
CA HIS A 37 2.88 -2.59 -2.00
C HIS A 37 2.34 -3.87 -1.34
N ALA A 38 2.63 -4.07 -0.05
CA ALA A 38 2.15 -5.23 0.70
C ALA A 38 0.62 -5.29 0.77
N VAL A 39 -0.03 -4.14 1.02
CA VAL A 39 -1.49 -4.02 1.02
C VAL A 39 -2.02 -4.34 -0.37
N GLN A 40 -1.54 -3.67 -1.42
CA GLN A 40 -2.05 -3.86 -2.77
C GLN A 40 -1.84 -5.30 -3.28
N GLN A 41 -0.71 -5.94 -2.95
CA GLN A 41 -0.51 -7.37 -3.28
C GLN A 41 -1.50 -8.29 -2.56
N SER A 42 -1.95 -7.92 -1.36
CA SER A 42 -2.86 -8.73 -0.56
C SER A 42 -4.34 -8.52 -0.94
N PHE A 43 -4.72 -7.29 -1.28
CA PHE A 43 -6.11 -6.89 -1.51
C PHE A 43 -6.43 -6.55 -2.98
N GLY A 44 -5.42 -6.34 -3.82
CA GLY A 44 -5.55 -5.95 -5.24
C GLY A 44 -5.64 -4.44 -5.48
N TYR A 45 -6.08 -3.67 -4.48
CA TYR A 45 -6.20 -2.21 -4.55
C TYR A 45 -6.04 -1.61 -3.15
N LEU A 46 -5.93 -0.28 -3.08
CA LEU A 46 -5.82 0.50 -1.85
C LEU A 46 -7.13 1.23 -1.58
N ASP A 47 -7.96 0.68 -0.69
CA ASP A 47 -9.16 1.36 -0.22
C ASP A 47 -8.86 2.34 0.93
N GLU A 48 -9.89 3.11 1.30
CA GLU A 48 -9.76 4.12 2.34
C GLU A 48 -9.44 3.50 3.72
N GLU A 49 -9.97 2.31 4.01
CA GLU A 49 -9.66 1.58 5.24
C GLU A 49 -8.18 1.20 5.29
N ALA A 50 -7.61 0.72 4.19
CA ALA A 50 -6.20 0.38 4.13
C ALA A 50 -5.28 1.59 4.25
N LEU A 51 -5.61 2.71 3.59
CA LEU A 51 -4.82 3.94 3.73
C LEU A 51 -4.85 4.45 5.17
N ARG A 52 -6.02 4.45 5.82
CA ARG A 52 -6.16 4.81 7.25
C ARG A 52 -5.39 3.87 8.17
N PHE A 53 -5.37 2.58 7.87
CA PHE A 53 -4.56 1.62 8.61
C PHE A 53 -3.07 1.96 8.51
N VAL A 54 -2.56 2.24 7.31
CA VAL A 54 -1.15 2.59 7.07
C VAL A 54 -0.75 3.89 7.77
N VAL A 55 -1.63 4.91 7.76
CA VAL A 55 -1.46 6.16 8.52
C VAL A 55 -1.25 5.89 10.01
N LYS A 56 -2.13 5.10 10.62
CA LYS A 56 -2.05 4.73 12.04
C LYS A 56 -0.84 3.87 12.35
N ALA A 57 -0.48 2.97 11.44
CA ALA A 57 0.62 2.04 11.63
C ALA A 57 1.99 2.75 11.60
N LEU A 58 2.21 3.59 10.59
CA LEU A 58 3.50 4.22 10.32
C LEU A 58 3.65 5.61 10.96
N HIS A 59 2.59 6.12 11.61
CA HIS A 59 2.57 7.45 12.24
C HIS A 59 2.95 8.58 11.27
N VAL A 60 2.49 8.47 10.02
CA VAL A 60 2.72 9.48 8.98
C VAL A 60 1.44 10.27 8.72
N PRO A 61 1.52 11.55 8.33
CA PRO A 61 0.34 12.34 8.00
C PRO A 61 -0.47 11.69 6.87
N PRO A 62 -1.82 11.72 6.92
CA PRO A 62 -2.65 11.16 5.87
C PRO A 62 -2.35 11.76 4.51
N SER A 63 -2.09 13.08 4.44
CA SER A 63 -1.69 13.77 3.20
C SER A 63 -0.49 13.14 2.51
N ARG A 64 0.50 12.64 3.27
CA ARG A 64 1.67 11.96 2.72
C ARG A 64 1.30 10.60 2.13
N VAL A 65 0.46 9.83 2.82
CA VAL A 65 0.02 8.50 2.36
C VAL A 65 -0.82 8.64 1.08
N TYR A 66 -1.80 9.54 1.08
CA TYR A 66 -2.60 9.83 -0.11
C TYR A 66 -1.74 10.37 -1.25
N GLY A 67 -0.80 11.28 -0.97
CA GLY A 67 0.12 11.82 -1.97
C GLY A 67 0.95 10.73 -2.64
N VAL A 68 1.50 9.78 -1.88
CA VAL A 68 2.24 8.64 -2.45
C VAL A 68 1.31 7.69 -3.23
N ALA A 69 0.13 7.40 -2.68
CA ALA A 69 -0.82 6.49 -3.32
C ALA A 69 -1.38 7.03 -4.66
N THR A 70 -1.48 8.35 -4.83
CA THR A 70 -1.92 8.97 -6.09
C THR A 70 -0.78 9.34 -7.03
N PHE A 71 0.42 9.60 -6.52
CA PHE A 71 1.57 10.00 -7.33
C PHE A 71 2.16 8.84 -8.13
N TYR A 72 2.24 7.64 -7.55
CA TYR A 72 2.78 6.48 -8.25
C TYR A 72 1.68 5.76 -9.05
N ASN A 73 1.84 5.71 -10.37
CA ASN A 73 0.92 5.02 -11.29
C ASN A 73 0.78 3.50 -11.00
N PHE A 74 1.69 2.92 -10.22
CA PHE A 74 1.60 1.51 -9.82
C PHE A 74 0.44 1.24 -8.86
N PHE A 75 0.04 2.22 -8.03
CA PHE A 75 -1.01 2.02 -7.06
C PHE A 75 -2.38 2.30 -7.65
N THR A 76 -3.35 1.46 -7.28
CA THR A 76 -4.74 1.59 -7.70
C THR A 76 -5.65 1.76 -6.50
N LEU A 77 -6.44 2.82 -6.50
CA LEU A 77 -7.38 3.16 -5.42
C LEU A 77 -8.75 2.49 -5.57
N LYS A 78 -8.99 1.86 -6.72
CA LYS A 78 -10.24 1.20 -7.08
C LYS A 78 -9.94 -0.22 -7.54
N PRO A 79 -10.88 -1.17 -7.36
CA PRO A 79 -10.70 -2.52 -7.84
C PRO A 79 -10.45 -2.51 -9.36
N GLN A 80 -9.39 -3.19 -9.78
CA GLN A 80 -9.10 -3.44 -11.19
C GLN A 80 -9.94 -4.63 -11.69
N GLY A 81 -10.11 -4.71 -13.02
CA GLY A 81 -10.69 -5.89 -13.65
C GLY A 81 -9.85 -7.14 -13.42
N VAL A 82 -10.38 -8.30 -13.81
CA VAL A 82 -9.69 -9.60 -13.68
C VAL A 82 -8.34 -9.61 -14.41
N HIS A 83 -8.20 -8.81 -15.48
CA HIS A 83 -6.99 -8.71 -16.28
C HIS A 83 -6.54 -7.25 -16.41
N THR A 84 -5.25 -7.01 -16.20
CA THR A 84 -4.61 -5.71 -16.37
C THR A 84 -3.59 -5.81 -17.50
N CYS A 85 -3.82 -5.09 -18.60
CA CYS A 85 -2.90 -5.02 -19.74
C CYS A 85 -2.04 -3.75 -19.63
N VAL A 86 -0.73 -3.93 -19.39
CA VAL A 86 0.21 -2.81 -19.34
C VAL A 86 0.98 -2.77 -20.66
N VAL A 87 0.74 -1.73 -21.46
CA VAL A 87 1.41 -1.53 -22.75
C VAL A 87 2.47 -0.46 -22.60
N CYS A 88 3.69 -0.78 -23.01
CA CYS A 88 4.78 0.18 -23.06
C CYS A 88 4.54 1.18 -24.19
N LEU A 89 4.44 2.46 -23.86
CA LEU A 89 4.34 3.57 -24.82
C LEU A 89 5.65 4.36 -24.95
N GLY A 90 6.77 3.79 -24.47
CA GLY A 90 8.09 4.38 -24.61
C GLY A 90 8.61 4.25 -26.04
N THR A 91 9.46 5.18 -26.47
CA THR A 91 10.06 5.17 -27.82
C THR A 91 10.81 3.87 -28.12
N ALA A 92 11.45 3.26 -27.12
CA ALA A 92 12.13 1.97 -27.29
C ALA A 92 11.18 0.80 -27.60
N CYS A 93 9.91 0.88 -27.19
CA CYS A 93 8.91 -0.15 -27.48
C CYS A 93 8.14 0.12 -28.78
N TYR A 94 8.32 1.31 -29.36
CA TYR A 94 7.67 1.75 -30.58
C TYR A 94 8.45 1.33 -31.84
N VAL A 95 9.75 1.05 -31.71
CA VAL A 95 10.67 0.69 -32.81
C VAL A 95 10.75 -0.82 -32.99
#